data_AF-A0A0R3M7Y6-F1
#
_entry.id   AF-A0A0R3M7Y6-F1
#
_cell.length_a   1.000
_cell.length_b   1.000
_cell.length_c   1.000
_cell.angle_alpha   90.00
_cell.angle_beta   90.00
_cell.angle_gamma   90.00
#
_symmetry.space_group_name_H-M   'P 1'
#
loop_
_entity.id
_entity.type
_entity.pdbx_description
1 polymer ?
#
loop_
_entity_poly.entity_id
_entity_poly.type
_entity_poly.pdbx_seq_one_letter_code
_entity_poly.pdbx_strand_id
1 'polypeptide(L)'
;MDPLDLAFDEIAAAMIAAAGLRKIDQAQAAAERHGLKQQGTGTPSQITDWQRSDATRSLRFRWRWYDPSQAFSIQPDINILTIELREGDQIIRQSEQRYEDPL
;
A
#
# COMPACT_ATOMS: atom_id res chain seq x y z
N MET A 1 5.71 22.00 -5.14
CA MET A 1 4.94 20.76 -5.08
C MET A 1 4.74 20.44 -3.61
N ASP A 2 3.51 20.16 -3.17
CA ASP A 2 3.22 19.78 -1.79
C ASP A 2 3.98 18.48 -1.44
N PRO A 3 4.65 18.40 -0.27
CA PRO A 3 5.38 17.19 0.13
C PRO A 3 4.56 15.90 0.12
N LEU A 4 3.26 15.95 0.41
CA LEU A 4 2.39 14.78 0.37
C LEU A 4 1.98 14.43 -1.06
N ASP A 5 1.83 15.40 -1.95
CA ASP A 5 1.58 15.13 -3.38
C ASP A 5 2.79 14.44 -4.04
N LEU A 6 4.01 14.92 -3.74
CA LEU A 6 5.24 14.26 -4.21
C LEU A 6 5.36 12.84 -3.66
N ALA A 7 5.12 12.68 -2.35
CA ALA A 7 5.14 11.35 -1.71
C ALA A 7 4.10 10.42 -2.33
N PHE A 8 2.90 10.91 -2.65
CA PHE A 8 1.88 10.13 -3.34
C PHE A 8 2.39 9.62 -4.68
N ASP A 9 2.98 10.50 -5.51
CA ASP A 9 3.45 10.15 -6.85
C ASP A 9 4.58 9.12 -6.81
N GLU A 10 5.55 9.32 -5.92
CA GLU A 10 6.68 8.40 -5.75
C GLU A 10 6.24 7.04 -5.21
N ILE A 11 5.31 7.00 -4.24
CA ILE A 11 4.76 5.73 -3.73
C ILE A 11 3.91 5.05 -4.79
N ALA A 12 3.08 5.78 -5.54
CA ALA A 12 2.27 5.21 -6.62
C ALA A 12 3.14 4.61 -7.73
N ALA A 13 4.24 5.27 -8.11
CA ALA A 13 5.22 4.71 -9.04
C ALA A 13 5.90 3.45 -8.48
N ALA A 14 6.27 3.47 -7.19
CA ALA A 14 6.84 2.31 -6.51
C ALA A 14 5.85 1.14 -6.43
N MET A 15 4.54 1.40 -6.27
CA MET A 15 3.49 0.38 -6.31
C MET A 15 3.41 -0.33 -7.67
N ILE A 16 3.59 0.40 -8.77
CA ILE A 16 3.60 -0.18 -10.12
C ILE A 16 4.80 -1.14 -10.26
N ALA A 17 5.98 -0.70 -9.82
CA ALA A 17 7.18 -1.54 -9.85
C ALA A 17 7.07 -2.76 -8.90
N ALA A 18 6.54 -2.55 -7.70
CA ALA A 18 6.24 -3.60 -6.73
C ALA A 18 5.29 -4.67 -7.30
N ALA A 19 4.22 -4.26 -7.97
CA ALA A 19 3.30 -5.18 -8.62
C ALA A 19 3.96 -5.94 -9.79
N GLY A 20 4.78 -5.26 -10.61
CA GLY A 20 5.54 -5.90 -11.68
C GLY A 20 6.56 -6.94 -11.19
N LEU A 21 7.17 -6.69 -10.03
CA LEU A 21 8.10 -7.61 -9.36
C LEU A 21 7.41 -8.62 -8.44
N ARG A 22 6.10 -8.48 -8.23
CA ARG A 22 5.29 -9.27 -7.29
C ARG A 22 5.85 -9.28 -5.88
N LYS A 23 6.29 -8.11 -5.40
CA LYS A 23 6.87 -7.91 -4.06
C LYS A 23 6.54 -6.53 -3.53
N ILE A 24 6.11 -6.43 -2.28
CA ILE A 24 5.79 -5.14 -1.66
C ILE A 24 7.02 -4.27 -1.36
N ASP A 25 8.21 -4.87 -1.23
CA ASP A 25 9.42 -4.23 -0.69
C ASP A 25 9.67 -2.81 -1.22
N GLN A 26 9.50 -2.58 -2.53
CA GLN A 26 9.71 -1.27 -3.13
C GLN A 26 8.67 -0.23 -2.71
N ALA A 27 7.39 -0.61 -2.65
CA ALA A 27 6.31 0.27 -2.22
C ALA A 27 6.42 0.58 -0.72
N GLN A 28 6.75 -0.43 0.10
CA GLN A 28 7.01 -0.23 1.53
C GLN A 28 8.20 0.70 1.77
N ALA A 29 9.34 0.45 1.12
CA ALA A 29 10.53 1.29 1.29
C ALA A 29 10.30 2.74 0.84
N ALA A 30 9.49 2.95 -0.21
CA ALA A 30 9.07 4.28 -0.63
C ALA A 30 8.19 4.95 0.45
N ALA A 31 7.19 4.23 0.99
CA ALA A 31 6.32 4.75 2.05
C ALA A 31 7.13 5.19 3.28
N GLU A 32 8.05 4.33 3.75
CA GLU A 32 8.92 4.62 4.90
C GLU A 32 9.88 5.78 4.63
N ARG A 33 10.44 5.89 3.42
CA ARG A 33 11.29 7.03 3.01
C ARG A 33 10.55 8.35 3.10
N HIS A 34 9.26 8.37 2.79
CA HIS A 34 8.41 9.56 2.96
C HIS A 34 7.84 9.70 4.37
N GLY A 35 8.32 8.92 5.34
CA GLY A 35 7.97 9.03 6.75
C GLY A 35 6.60 8.47 7.11
N LEU A 36 6.00 7.63 6.25
CA LEU A 36 4.81 6.87 6.63
C LEU A 36 5.22 5.81 7.64
N LYS A 37 4.46 5.72 8.72
CA LYS A 37 4.71 4.75 9.79
C LYS A 37 3.68 3.64 9.72
N GLN A 38 4.13 2.39 9.85
CA GLN A 38 3.24 1.25 9.96
C GLN A 38 2.30 1.43 11.16
N GLN A 39 1.03 1.12 10.95
CA GLN A 39 -0.02 1.16 11.95
C GLN A 39 -0.25 -0.27 12.47
N GLY A 40 -0.38 -0.42 13.79
CA GLY A 40 -0.60 -1.73 14.44
C GLY A 40 0.63 -2.31 15.13
N THR A 41 0.51 -3.57 15.59
CA THR A 41 1.49 -4.24 16.47
C THR A 41 2.64 -4.92 15.75
N GLY A 42 2.75 -4.78 14.43
CA GLY A 42 3.76 -5.49 13.61
C GLY A 42 3.46 -6.97 13.39
N THR A 43 2.34 -7.49 13.89
CA THR A 43 1.88 -8.85 13.57
C THR A 43 1.40 -8.87 12.12
N PRO A 44 1.90 -9.80 11.26
CA PRO A 44 1.40 -9.95 9.91
C PRO A 44 -0.09 -10.27 9.97
N SER A 45 -0.90 -9.34 9.50
CA SER A 45 -2.33 -9.57 9.28
C SER A 45 -2.61 -9.46 7.78
N GLN A 46 -3.78 -9.91 7.34
CA GLN A 46 -4.24 -9.74 5.96
C GLN A 46 -4.28 -8.27 5.51
N ILE A 47 -4.14 -7.32 6.44
CA ILE A 47 -4.06 -5.89 6.18
C ILE A 47 -2.86 -5.30 6.93
N THR A 48 -2.01 -4.58 6.21
CA THR A 48 -1.00 -3.70 6.81
C THR A 48 -1.20 -2.29 6.29
N ASP A 49 -1.31 -1.32 7.20
CA ASP A 49 -1.47 0.10 6.87
C ASP A 49 -0.20 0.86 7.27
N TRP A 50 0.20 1.83 6.46
CA TRP A 50 1.17 2.86 6.80
C TRP A 50 0.53 4.23 6.63
N GLN A 51 0.79 5.14 7.55
CA GLN A 51 0.18 6.47 7.52
C GLN A 51 1.17 7.56 7.89
N ARG A 52 0.99 8.71 7.25
CA ARG A 52 1.57 10.00 7.63
C ARG A 52 0.47 11.05 7.56
N SER A 53 0.37 11.89 8.57
CA SER A 53 -0.56 13.02 8.60
C SER A 53 0.19 14.32 8.79
N ASP A 54 -0.27 15.38 8.15
CA ASP A 54 0.04 16.76 8.49
C ASP A 54 -1.21 17.44 9.10
N ALA A 55 -1.19 18.76 9.25
CA ALA A 55 -2.25 19.52 9.91
C ALA A 55 -3.63 19.37 9.25
N THR A 56 -3.70 19.15 7.94
CA THR A 56 -4.95 19.17 7.16
C THR A 56 -5.15 17.94 6.28
N ARG A 57 -4.06 17.25 5.95
CA ARG A 57 -4.01 16.16 4.99
C ARG A 57 -3.35 14.94 5.59
N SER A 58 -3.68 13.79 5.02
CA SER A 58 -3.03 12.54 5.38
C SER A 58 -2.80 11.68 4.16
N LEU A 59 -1.68 10.96 4.17
CA LEU A 59 -1.34 9.95 3.20
C LEU A 59 -1.42 8.58 3.86
N ARG A 60 -2.23 7.69 3.29
CA ARG A 60 -2.41 6.33 3.77
C ARG A 60 -2.04 5.35 2.67
N PHE A 61 -0.98 4.57 2.94
CA PHE A 61 -0.62 3.41 2.14
C PHE A 61 -1.17 2.16 2.81
N ARG A 62 -1.78 1.27 2.04
CA ARG A 62 -2.35 0.02 2.53
C ARG A 62 -1.91 -1.13 1.64
N TRP A 63 -1.48 -2.20 2.30
CA TRP A 63 -1.34 -3.51 1.70
C TRP A 63 -2.42 -4.43 2.25
N ARG A 64 -3.13 -5.12 1.35
CA ARG A 64 -4.00 -6.24 1.69
C ARG A 64 -3.53 -7.47 0.94
N TRP A 65 -3.53 -8.60 1.62
CA TRP A 65 -3.33 -9.90 0.98
C TRP A 65 -4.37 -10.88 1.49
N TYR A 66 -4.83 -11.79 0.63
CA TYR A 66 -5.71 -12.88 1.02
C TYR A 66 -5.40 -14.12 0.20
N ASP A 67 -5.49 -15.27 0.88
CA ASP A 67 -5.37 -16.60 0.29
C ASP A 67 -6.76 -17.07 -0.16
N PRO A 68 -7.01 -17.19 -1.48
CA PRO A 68 -8.28 -17.71 -1.99
C PRO A 68 -8.32 -19.24 -2.05
N SER A 69 -7.28 -19.95 -1.60
CA SER A 69 -7.22 -21.41 -1.63
C SER A 69 -8.37 -22.05 -0.87
N GLN A 70 -8.87 -23.16 -1.41
CA GLN A 70 -9.85 -24.01 -0.76
C GLN A 70 -9.26 -25.42 -0.57
N ALA A 71 -9.90 -26.25 0.26
CA ALA A 71 -9.52 -27.65 0.37
C ALA A 71 -9.52 -28.29 -1.03
N PHE A 72 -8.38 -28.86 -1.44
CA PHE A 72 -8.15 -29.46 -2.76
C PHE A 72 -8.08 -28.47 -3.96
N SER A 73 -7.95 -27.17 -3.70
CA SER A 73 -7.75 -26.15 -4.74
C SER A 73 -6.74 -25.09 -4.28
N ILE A 74 -5.49 -25.23 -4.72
CA ILE A 74 -4.43 -24.25 -4.44
C ILE A 74 -4.58 -23.09 -5.42
N GLN A 75 -4.71 -21.86 -4.92
CA GLN A 75 -4.80 -20.65 -5.71
C GLN A 75 -3.71 -19.64 -5.28
N PRO A 76 -3.17 -18.84 -6.20
CA PRO A 76 -2.26 -17.74 -5.87
C PRO A 76 -2.83 -16.79 -4.80
N ASP A 77 -1.98 -16.35 -3.86
CA ASP A 77 -2.33 -15.26 -2.95
C ASP A 77 -2.54 -13.97 -3.75
N ILE A 78 -3.61 -13.24 -3.45
CA ILE A 78 -3.92 -11.98 -4.12
C ILE A 78 -3.47 -10.83 -3.24
N ASN A 79 -2.57 -10.01 -3.79
CA ASN A 79 -2.03 -8.83 -3.15
C ASN A 79 -2.63 -7.56 -3.77
N ILE A 80 -3.11 -6.65 -2.92
CA ILE A 80 -3.67 -5.35 -3.30
C ILE A 80 -2.90 -4.26 -2.56
N LEU A 81 -2.33 -3.33 -3.32
CA LEU A 81 -1.66 -2.14 -2.83
C LEU A 81 -2.55 -0.93 -3.10
N THR A 82 -2.83 -0.10 -2.10
CA THR A 82 -3.63 1.12 -2.23
C THR A 82 -2.91 2.29 -1.59
N ILE A 83 -2.83 3.43 -2.27
CA ILE A 83 -2.37 4.70 -1.69
C ILE A 83 -3.48 5.74 -1.83
N GLU A 84 -3.78 6.45 -0.75
CA GLU A 84 -4.81 7.48 -0.69
C GLU A 84 -4.20 8.76 -0.11
N LEU A 85 -4.35 9.87 -0.83
CA LEU A 85 -4.18 11.21 -0.27
C LEU A 85 -5.56 11.73 0.14
N ARG A 86 -5.66 12.17 1.40
CA ARG A 86 -6.90 12.61 2.03
C ARG A 86 -6.77 14.03 2.56
N GLU A 87 -7.86 14.80 2.52
CA GLU A 87 -8.02 16.08 3.20
C GLU A 87 -9.24 15.96 4.12
N GLY A 88 -9.01 15.95 5.44
CA GLY A 88 -10.02 15.48 6.40
C GLY A 88 -10.50 14.06 6.09
N ASP A 89 -11.81 13.88 5.96
CA ASP A 89 -12.45 12.60 5.63
C ASP A 89 -12.55 12.33 4.11
N GLN A 90 -12.19 13.30 3.27
CA GLN A 90 -12.30 13.19 1.82
C GLN A 90 -11.03 12.59 1.21
N ILE A 91 -11.18 11.57 0.36
CA ILE A 91 -10.10 11.10 -0.51
C ILE A 91 -10.02 12.04 -1.71
N ILE A 92 -8.89 12.73 -1.86
CA ILE A 92 -8.65 13.67 -2.97
C ILE A 92 -7.82 13.03 -4.09
N ARG A 93 -7.02 12.00 -3.79
CA ARG A 93 -6.29 11.20 -4.78
C ARG A 93 -6.21 9.74 -4.33
N GLN A 94 -6.27 8.82 -5.26
CA GLN A 94 -6.13 7.38 -4.99
C GLN A 94 -5.42 6.68 -6.15
N SER A 95 -4.61 5.69 -5.83
CA SER A 95 -4.09 4.72 -6.79
C SER A 95 -4.13 3.31 -6.18
N GLU A 96 -4.35 2.32 -7.02
CA GLU A 96 -4.40 0.91 -6.63
C GLU A 96 -3.62 0.06 -7.62
N GLN A 97 -2.86 -0.91 -7.10
CA GLN A 97 -2.15 -1.92 -7.89
C GLN A 97 -2.46 -3.30 -7.32
N ARG A 98 -2.42 -4.32 -8.17
CA ARG A 98 -2.71 -5.71 -7.79
C ARG A 98 -1.69 -6.64 -8.41
N TYR A 99 -1.34 -7.70 -7.68
CA TYR A 99 -0.53 -8.81 -8.19
C TYR A 99 -0.88 -10.11 -7.47
N GLU A 100 -0.53 -11.22 -8.11
CA GLU A 100 -0.70 -12.57 -7.58
C GLU A 100 0.67 -13.15 -7.23
N ASP A 101 0.80 -13.78 -6.07
CA ASP A 101 2.02 -14.51 -5.72
C ASP A 101 2.06 -15.85 -6.47
N PRO A 102 3.18 -16.20 -7.13
CA PRO A 102 3.29 -17.49 -7.80
C PRO A 102 3.21 -18.63 -6.79
N LEU A 103 2.48 -19.69 -7.18
CA LEU A 103 2.37 -20.97 -6.46
C LEU A 103 3.72 -21.66 -6.22
#